data_AF-A0A1C5YV27-F1
#
_entry.id   AF-A0A1C5YV27-F1
#
_cell.length_a   1.000
_cell.length_b   1.000
_cell.length_c   1.000
_cell.angle_alpha   90.00
_cell.angle_beta   90.00
_cell.angle_gamma   90.00
#
_symmetry.space_group_name_H-M   'P 1'
#
loop_
_entity.id
_entity.type
_entity.pdbx_description
1 polymer ?
#
loop_
_entity_poly.entity_id
_entity_poly.type
_entity_poly.pdbx_seq_one_letter_code
_entity_poly.pdbx_strand_id
1 'polypeptide(L)' 'MYKGIQSERGKKVYDSDAFSYACERCRTGSYKEKAAFLYIAKSSESMEEFCERLTEWFYSGDWIYKEE' A
#
# COMPACT_ATOMS: atom_id res chain seq x y z
N MET A 1 -8.32 8.83 -3.90
CA MET A 1 -7.51 9.13 -2.69
C MET A 1 -7.83 8.15 -1.57
N TYR A 2 -6.83 7.76 -0.77
CA TYR A 2 -6.99 6.94 0.44
C TYR A 2 -7.04 7.79 1.71
N LYS A 3 -8.01 7.51 2.60
CA LYS A 3 -8.13 8.12 3.93
C LYS A 3 -7.97 7.06 5.00
N GLY A 4 -6.97 7.23 5.86
CA GLY A 4 -6.70 6.30 6.93
C GLY A 4 -7.77 6.36 8.01
N ILE A 5 -8.14 5.20 8.53
CA ILE A 5 -9.07 4.98 9.64
C ILE A 5 -8.34 4.24 10.77
N GLN A 6 -8.96 4.11 11.95
CA GLN A 6 -8.40 3.37 13.09
C GLN A 6 -6.91 3.68 13.35
N SER A 7 -6.00 2.71 13.14
CA SER A 7 -4.57 2.88 13.39
C SER A 7 -3.90 3.86 12.43
N GLU A 8 -4.50 4.09 11.26
CA GLU A 8 -4.06 5.03 10.23
C GLU A 8 -4.86 6.36 10.26
N ARG A 9 -5.71 6.56 11.28
CA ARG A 9 -6.60 7.73 11.38
C ARG A 9 -5.86 9.06 11.25
N GLY A 10 -6.37 9.92 10.37
CA GLY A 10 -5.85 11.26 10.13
C GLY A 10 -4.89 11.36 8.94
N LYS A 11 -4.44 10.23 8.39
CA LYS A 11 -3.61 10.20 7.18
C LYS A 11 -4.47 10.31 5.92
N LYS A 12 -3.89 10.93 4.90
CA LYS A 12 -4.44 11.04 3.55
C LYS A 12 -3.33 10.76 2.57
N VAL A 13 -3.59 9.92 1.58
CA VAL A 13 -2.65 9.62 0.49
C VAL A 13 -3.38 9.78 -0.83
N TYR A 14 -2.80 10.57 -1.73
CA TYR A 14 -3.32 10.76 -3.08
C TYR A 14 -2.97 9.55 -3.94
N ASP A 15 -3.75 9.30 -4.99
CA ASP A 15 -3.58 8.10 -5.82
C ASP A 15 -2.21 8.12 -6.54
N SER A 16 -1.72 9.31 -6.88
CA SER A 16 -0.36 9.52 -7.42
C SER A 16 0.77 9.11 -6.47
N ASP A 17 0.51 9.14 -5.15
CA ASP A 17 1.49 8.84 -4.10
C ASP A 17 1.24 7.47 -3.45
N ALA A 18 0.18 6.77 -3.84
CA ALA A 18 -0.29 5.58 -3.15
C ALA A 18 0.78 4.46 -3.11
N PHE A 19 1.39 4.21 -4.27
CA PHE A 19 2.43 3.19 -4.42
C PHE A 19 3.73 3.55 -3.69
N SER A 20 4.21 4.79 -3.82
CA SER A 20 5.45 5.23 -3.17
C SER A 20 5.32 5.23 -1.64
N TYR A 21 4.16 5.63 -1.12
CA TYR A 21 3.83 5.52 0.30
C TYR A 21 3.82 4.06 0.78
N ALA A 22 3.16 3.16 0.05
CA ALA A 22 3.11 1.74 0.41
C ALA A 22 4.50 1.09 0.44
N CYS A 23 5.37 1.41 -0.54
CA CYS A 23 6.76 0.97 -0.57
C CYS A 23 7.53 1.39 0.69
N GLU A 24 7.48 2.68 1.04
CA GLU A 24 8.20 3.23 2.19
C GLU A 24 7.71 2.64 3.51
N ARG A 25 6.39 2.45 3.63
CA ARG A 25 5.77 1.83 4.81
C ARG A 25 6.17 0.37 4.95
N CYS A 26 6.19 -0.41 3.87
CA CYS A 26 6.64 -1.79 3.94
C CYS A 26 8.13 -1.88 4.31
N ARG A 27 8.97 -1.00 3.74
CA ARG A 27 10.41 -0.96 4.01
C ARG A 27 10.75 -0.65 5.47
N THR A 28 9.97 0.23 6.11
CA THR A 28 10.20 0.68 7.50
C THR A 28 9.30 0.01 8.53
N GLY A 29 8.31 -0.76 8.08
CA GLY A 29 7.31 -1.40 8.92
C GLY A 29 7.75 -2.70 9.57
N SER A 30 6.75 -3.48 9.97
CA SER A 30 6.87 -4.77 10.62
C SER A 30 7.47 -5.85 9.73
N TYR A 31 7.91 -6.96 10.34
CA TYR A 31 8.36 -8.13 9.59
C TYR A 31 7.31 -8.66 8.62
N LYS A 32 6.02 -8.62 9.00
CA LYS A 32 4.92 -9.07 8.14
C LYS A 32 4.79 -8.19 6.89
N GLU A 33 4.89 -6.87 7.04
CA GLU A 33 4.82 -5.94 5.90
C GLU A 33 6.00 -6.11 4.96
N LYS A 34 7.22 -6.27 5.49
CA LYS A 34 8.41 -6.57 4.68
C LYS A 34 8.28 -7.88 3.92
N ALA A 35 7.79 -8.93 4.57
CA ALA A 35 7.58 -10.23 3.94
C ALA A 35 6.49 -10.17 2.85
N ALA A 36 5.38 -9.46 3.11
CA ALA A 36 4.33 -9.26 2.11
C ALA A 36 4.85 -8.52 0.88
N PHE A 37 5.62 -7.44 1.07
CA PHE A 37 6.25 -6.71 -0.03
C PHE A 37 7.11 -7.62 -0.91
N LEU A 38 8.02 -8.41 -0.31
CA LEU A 38 8.90 -9.32 -1.05
C LEU A 38 8.12 -10.42 -1.76
N TYR A 39 7.07 -10.94 -1.13
CA TYR A 39 6.21 -11.96 -1.74
C TYR A 39 5.49 -11.40 -2.97
N ILE A 40 4.84 -10.24 -2.85
CA ILE A 40 4.11 -9.61 -3.94
C ILE A 40 5.08 -9.29 -5.08
N ALA A 41 6.21 -8.65 -4.79
CA ALA A 41 7.23 -8.32 -5.79
C ALA A 41 7.77 -9.54 -6.54
N LYS A 42 7.98 -10.67 -5.84
CA LYS A 42 8.43 -11.91 -6.47
C LYS A 42 7.35 -12.59 -7.31
N SER A 43 6.08 -12.38 -6.97
CA SER A 43 4.93 -13.00 -7.64
C SER A 43 4.37 -12.18 -8.80
N SER A 44 4.83 -10.94 -8.98
CA SER A 44 4.39 -10.06 -10.07
C SER A 44 5.23 -10.27 -11.33
N GLU A 45 4.56 -10.26 -12.49
CA GLU A 45 5.18 -10.45 -13.79
C GLU A 45 5.64 -9.13 -14.43
N SER A 46 5.11 -8.00 -13.95
CA SER A 46 5.49 -6.65 -14.41
C SER A 46 5.52 -5.62 -13.27
N MET A 47 6.09 -4.46 -13.56
CA MET A 47 6.09 -3.33 -12.62
C MET A 47 4.66 -2.82 -12.38
N GLU A 48 3.83 -2.79 -13.42
CA GLU A 48 2.43 -2.39 -13.35
C GLU A 48 1.63 -3.32 -12.44
N GLU A 49 1.78 -4.64 -12.60
CA GLU A 49 1.11 -5.62 -11.74
C GLU A 49 1.61 -5.50 -10.29
N PHE A 50 2.90 -5.27 -10.09
CA PHE A 50 3.46 -5.05 -8.77
C PHE A 50 2.87 -3.82 -8.08
N CYS A 51 2.78 -2.70 -8.81
CA CYS A 51 2.19 -1.46 -8.33
C CYS A 51 0.74 -1.65 -7.90
N GLU A 52 -0.07 -2.28 -8.75
CA GLU A 52 -1.49 -2.54 -8.49
C GLU A 52 -1.66 -3.43 -7.26
N ARG A 53 -1.00 -4.59 -7.24
CA ARG A 53 -1.15 -5.58 -6.18
C ARG A 53 -0.64 -5.09 -4.82
N LEU A 54 0.48 -4.39 -4.79
CA LEU A 54 1.00 -3.84 -3.55
C LEU A 54 0.05 -2.78 -2.98
N THR A 55 -0.46 -1.89 -3.84
CA THR A 55 -1.39 -0.84 -3.44
C THR A 55 -2.70 -1.44 -2.94
N GLU A 56 -3.31 -2.36 -3.69
CA GLU A 56 -4.53 -3.05 -3.30
C GLU A 56 -4.37 -3.75 -1.95
N TRP A 57 -3.30 -4.53 -1.77
CA TRP A 57 -3.03 -5.22 -0.51
C TRP A 57 -2.84 -4.24 0.65
N PHE A 58 -2.00 -3.21 0.48
CA PHE A 58 -1.65 -2.29 1.57
C PHE A 58 -2.86 -1.47 2.05
N TYR A 59 -3.67 -0.98 1.10
CA TYR A 59 -4.84 -0.17 1.42
C TYR A 59 -6.12 -0.99 1.69
N SER A 60 -6.04 -2.34 1.68
CA SER A 60 -7.18 -3.21 2.06
C SER A 60 -7.48 -3.20 3.57
N GLY A 61 -6.57 -2.68 4.40
CA GLY A 61 -6.71 -2.63 5.85
C GLY A 61 -7.44 -1.38 6.34
N ASP A 62 -6.74 -0.62 7.18
CA ASP A 62 -7.28 0.56 7.87
C ASP A 62 -7.38 1.80 6.95
N TRP A 63 -7.91 1.64 5.74
CA TRP A 63 -8.06 2.71 4.76
C TRP A 63 -9.42 2.68 4.08
N ILE A 64 -9.94 3.86 3.73
CA ILE A 64 -11.13 4.03 2.90
C ILE A 64 -10.71 4.76 1.63
N TYR A 65 -11.03 4.16 0.48
CA TYR A 65 -10.90 4.83 -0.81
C TYR A 65 -12.03 5.83 -1.02
N LYS A 66 -11.68 7.03 -1.48
CA LYS A 66 -12.63 8.05 -1.95
C LYS A 66 -12.26 8.43 -3.37
N GLU A 67 -13.16 8.13 -4.28
CA GLU A 67 -13.23 8.78 -5.59
C GLU A 67 -13.52 10.26 -5.33
N GLU A 68 -12.67 11.15 -5.83
CA GLU A 68 -12.97 12.59 -5.87
C GLU A 68 -13.93 12.90 -7.03
#